data_AF-A0A948C4V0-F1
#
_entry.id   AF-A0A948C4V0-F1
#
_cell.length_a   1.000
_cell.length_b   1.000
_cell.length_c   1.000
_cell.angle_alpha   90.00
_cell.angle_beta   90.00
_cell.angle_gamma   90.00
#
_symmetry.space_group_name_H-M   'P 1'
#
loop_
_entity.id
_entity.type
_entity.pdbx_description
1 polymer ?
#
loop_
_entity_poly.entity_id
_entity_poly.type
_entity_poly.pdbx_seq_one_letter_code
_entity_poly.pdbx_strand_id
1 'polypeptide(L)' 'MMAADILLYDADIVPVGRDQKQHVEYARDIASKFNNTFGETFKVPDVHIKADVGTIIGVDGRKMSKSYNNYI' A
#
# COMPACT_ATOMS: atom_id res chain seq x y z
N MET A 1 -1.72 -3.89 -11.22
CA MET A 1 -1.25 -2.51 -11.49
C MET A 1 -1.19 -1.76 -10.16
N MET A 2 -0.11 -1.95 -9.38
CA MET A 2 0.12 -1.26 -8.10
C MET A 2 1.63 -1.20 -7.78
N ALA A 3 2.38 -2.26 -8.07
CA ALA A 3 3.84 -2.27 -7.87
C ALA A 3 4.57 -1.25 -8.76
N ALA A 4 4.12 -1.06 -10.01
CA ALA A 4 4.70 -0.07 -10.91
C ALA A 4 4.50 1.37 -10.39
N ASP A 5 3.33 1.67 -9.82
CA ASP A 5 3.04 2.99 -9.26
C ASP A 5 3.85 3.28 -8.00
N ILE A 6 4.21 2.25 -7.22
CA ILE A 6 5.09 2.39 -6.05
C ILE A 6 6.54 2.64 -6.49
N LEU A 7 7.05 1.85 -7.44
CA LEU A 7 8.44 1.91 -7.87
C LEU A 7 8.76 3.13 -8.74
N LEU A 8 7.79 3.65 -9.49
CA LEU A 8 7.99 4.81 -10.37
C LEU A 8 8.38 6.08 -9.62
N TYR A 9 7.93 6.24 -8.37
CA TYR A 9 8.18 7.44 -7.57
C TYR A 9 9.36 7.30 -6.60
N ASP A 10 10.12 6.19 -6.64
CA ASP A 10 11.25 5.93 -5.74
C ASP A 10 10.89 6.16 -4.26
N ALA A 11 9.66 5.77 -3.89
CA ALA A 11 9.10 6.07 -2.58
C ALA A 11 9.81 5.24 -1.49
N ASP A 12 10.48 5.93 -0.55
CA ASP A 12 11.12 5.27 0.60
C ASP A 12 10.08 4.63 1.53
N ILE A 13 8.89 5.24 1.66
CA ILE A 13 7.85 4.81 2.59
C ILE A 13 6.47 4.85 1.92
N VAL A 14 5.77 3.73 1.92
CA VAL A 14 4.41 3.61 1.34
C VAL A 14 3.38 3.47 2.48
N PRO A 15 2.54 4.50 2.73
CA PRO A 15 1.49 4.41 3.73
C PRO A 15 0.34 3.54 3.21
N VAL A 16 0.15 2.37 3.80
CA VAL A 16 -0.90 1.42 3.40
C VAL A 16 -1.71 0.92 4.59
N GLY A 17 -2.97 0.54 4.34
CA GLY A 17 -3.77 -0.20 5.32
C GLY A 17 -3.24 -1.63 5.50
N ARG A 18 -3.61 -2.29 6.61
CA ARG A 18 -3.18 -3.68 6.89
C ARG A 18 -3.50 -4.63 5.75
N ASP A 19 -4.66 -4.45 5.11
CA ASP A 19 -5.13 -5.27 3.98
C ASP A 19 -4.28 -5.08 2.71
N GLN A 20 -3.51 -4.00 2.61
CA GLN A 20 -2.72 -3.65 1.43
C GLN A 20 -1.21 -3.91 1.59
N LYS A 21 -0.77 -4.41 2.75
CA LYS A 21 0.63 -4.78 3.02
C LYS A 21 1.21 -5.69 1.95
N GLN A 22 0.43 -6.67 1.51
CA GLN A 22 0.88 -7.68 0.55
C GLN A 22 1.27 -7.07 -0.81
N HIS A 23 0.63 -5.99 -1.24
CA HIS A 23 0.98 -5.31 -2.49
C HIS A 23 2.35 -4.63 -2.43
N VAL A 24 2.71 -4.09 -1.26
CA VAL A 24 4.03 -3.49 -1.06
C VAL A 24 5.12 -4.55 -0.98
N GLU A 25 4.84 -5.72 -0.38
CA GLU A 25 5.75 -6.87 -0.39
C GLU A 25 6.08 -7.33 -1.81
N TYR A 26 5.07 -7.44 -2.69
CA TYR A 26 5.31 -7.76 -4.10
C TYR A 26 6.16 -6.69 -4.81
N ALA A 27 5.95 -5.40 -4.53
CA ALA A 27 6.77 -4.33 -5.09
C ALA A 27 8.24 -4.45 -4.62
N ARG A 28 8.44 -4.81 -3.35
CA ARG A 28 9.77 -5.01 -2.75
C ARG A 28 10.55 -6.16 -3.40
N ASP A 29 9.87 -7.28 -3.64
CA ASP A 29 10.47 -8.45 -4.28
C ASP A 29 10.86 -8.15 -5.74
N ILE A 30 10.02 -7.41 -6.46
CA ILE A 30 10.29 -6.99 -7.84
C ILE A 30 11.48 -6.02 -7.87
N ALA A 31 11.51 -5.01 -6.99
CA ALA A 31 12.62 -4.07 -6.89
C ALA A 31 13.95 -4.78 -6.59
N SER A 32 13.93 -5.71 -5.63
CA SER A 32 15.12 -6.46 -5.24
C SER A 32 15.64 -7.34 -6.38
N LYS A 33 14.74 -8.04 -7.09
CA LYS A 33 15.11 -8.86 -8.26
C LYS A 33 15.65 -8.01 -9.40
N PHE A 34 15.03 -6.86 -9.67
CA PHE A 34 15.48 -5.94 -10.71
C PHE A 34 16.87 -5.41 -10.38
N ASN A 35 17.09 -4.95 -9.15
CA ASN A 35 18.39 -4.42 -8.71
C ASN A 35 19.50 -5.47 -8.78
N ASN A 36 19.20 -6.72 -8.41
CA ASN A 36 20.17 -7.81 -8.51
C ASN A 36 20.54 -8.15 -9.97
N THR A 37 19.61 -7.93 -10.91
CA THR A 37 19.81 -8.30 -12.32
C THR A 37 20.46 -7.16 -13.12
N PHE A 38 20.14 -5.91 -12.80
CA PHE A 38 20.51 -4.73 -13.60
C PHE A 38 21.38 -3.70 -12.85
N GLY A 39 21.71 -3.96 -11.59
CA GLY A 39 22.36 -2.99 -10.69
C GLY A 39 21.34 -2.15 -9.92
N GLU A 40 21.77 -1.47 -8.85
CA GLU A 40 20.88 -0.62 -8.02
C GLU A 40 20.16 0.44 -8.87
N THR A 41 18.90 0.16 -9.22
CA THR A 41 18.08 1.01 -10.10
C THR A 41 16.86 1.55 -9.36
N PHE A 42 16.20 0.72 -8.54
CA PHE A 42 15.02 1.11 -7.78
C PHE A 42 15.33 1.15 -6.29
N LYS A 43 14.80 2.11 -5.55
CA LYS A 43 14.76 2.00 -4.09
C LYS A 43 13.81 0.88 -3.65
N VAL A 44 14.20 0.18 -2.59
CA VAL A 44 13.40 -0.88 -1.99
C VAL A 44 12.37 -0.24 -1.05
N PRO A 45 11.06 -0.25 -1.36
CA PRO A 45 10.06 0.46 -0.58
C PRO A 45 9.79 -0.24 0.76
N ASP A 46 9.60 0.55 1.82
CA ASP A 46 9.21 0.03 3.14
C ASP A 46 7.73 0.30 3.47
N VAL A 47 7.13 -0.61 4.24
CA VAL A 47 5.70 -0.56 4.56
C VAL A 47 5.49 0.32 5.78
N HIS A 48 4.71 1.40 5.65
CA HIS A 48 4.23 2.14 6.80
C HIS A 48 2.73 1.89 7.03
N ILE A 49 2.43 1.03 7.99
CA ILE A 49 1.06 0.80 8.42
C ILE A 49 0.68 1.94 9.36
N LYS A 50 -0.20 2.84 8.89
CA LYS A 50 -0.80 3.85 9.79
C LYS A 50 -1.56 3.12 10.89
N ALA A 51 -1.09 3.25 12.13
CA ALA A 51 -1.69 2.63 13.30
C ALA A 51 -3.11 3.15 13.60
N ASP A 52 -3.45 4.35 13.09
CA ASP A 52 -4.58 5.15 13.57
C ASP A 52 -5.73 5.32 12.57
N VAL A 53 -5.88 4.42 11.59
CA VAL A 53 -7.14 4.37 10.83
C VAL A 53 -8.15 3.55 11.62
N GLY A 54 -8.72 4.20 12.65
CA GLY A 54 -9.93 3.73 13.30
C GLY A 54 -10.99 3.44 12.24
N THR A 55 -11.69 2.32 12.38
CA THR A 55 -12.77 1.98 11.44
C THR A 55 -13.87 3.01 11.61
N ILE A 56 -14.06 3.88 10.61
CA ILE A 56 -15.17 4.83 10.61
C ILE A 56 -16.46 4.01 10.50
N ILE A 57 -17.38 4.26 11.42
CA ILE A 57 -18.69 3.62 11.44
C ILE A 57 -19.63 4.45 10.56
N GLY A 58 -20.35 3.78 9.67
CA GLY A 58 -21.37 4.39 8.83
C GLY A 58 -22.64 4.73 9.61
N VAL A 59 -23.57 5.44 8.97
CA VAL A 59 -24.88 5.81 9.55
C VAL A 59 -25.73 4.62 9.98
N ASP A 60 -25.40 3.43 9.51
CA ASP A 60 -26.07 2.16 9.78
C ASP A 60 -25.37 1.30 10.85
N GLY A 61 -24.33 1.83 11.51
CA GLY A 61 -23.59 1.12 12.56
C GLY A 61 -22.57 0.08 12.04
N ARG A 62 -22.48 -0.14 10.72
CA ARG A 62 -21.49 -1.03 10.09
C ARG A 62 -20.23 -0.24 9.71
N LYS A 63 -19.14 -0.93 9.32
CA LYS A 63 -17.97 -0.28 8.72
C LYS A 63 -18.42 0.59 7.54
N MET A 64 -18.01 1.86 7.54
CA MET A 64 -18.32 2.79 6.46
C MET A 64 -17.73 2.27 5.14
N SER A 65 -18.56 2.24 4.11
CA SER A 65 -18.25 1.71 2.79
C SER A 65 -19.12 2.38 1.74
N LYS A 66 -18.52 2.81 0.63
CA LYS A 66 -19.26 3.31 -0.54
C LYS A 66 -20.24 2.26 -1.08
N SER A 67 -19.90 0.98 -0.98
CA SER A 67 -20.76 -0.13 -1.41
C SER A 67 -21.97 -0.36 -0.51
N TYR A 68 -21.90 0.05 0.76
CA TYR A 68 -23.03 -0.01 1.68
C TYR A 68 -23.88 1.26 1.68
N ASN A 69 -23.46 2.27 0.88
CA ASN A 69 -24.10 3.58 0.80
C ASN A 69 -24.37 4.20 2.18
N ASN A 70 -23.44 3.97 3.13
CA ASN A 70 -23.55 4.36 4.55
C ASN A 70 -22.55 5.46 4.94
N TYR A 71 -22.24 6.34 3.98
CA TYR A 71 -21.31 7.47 4.15
C TYR A 71 -22.07 8.79 4.42
N ILE A 72 -21.40 9.75 5.05
CA ILE A 72 -21.81 11.17 5.20
C ILE A 72 -20.81 12.03 4.45
#